data_AF-A0A934XSZ7-F1
#
_entry.id   AF-A0A934XSZ7-F1
#
_cell.length_a   1.000
_cell.length_b   1.000
_cell.length_c   1.000
_cell.angle_alpha   90.00
_cell.angle_beta   90.00
_cell.angle_gamma   90.00
#
_symmetry.space_group_name_H-M   'P 1'
#
loop_
_entity.id
_entity.type
_entity.pdbx_description
1 polymer ?
#
loop_
_entity_poly.entity_id
_entity_poly.type
_entity_poly.pdbx_seq_one_letter_code
_entity_poly.pdbx_strand_id
1 'polypeptide(L)'
;MQEIGQYIRWLRLRQGLSAQELACQLDYDPSVVSKVERGQHISPTFIDKLLTSDALSLDDDMRAHLRTYRKALIEAKRFHRQQGLDLIPRPGPEAPDAAPPNALPASITAAASEPAPAESPPPLPVATVALLPAAPVAITLARWYPAWQTYQPALRSRRVLALVISSGLILLFSVALLRSYNPFGRYVLGALNFDLACQQQFPGLTDGRSAVLLNPHNPFSWRCPYQFTMGEMTREGDMDTNVACREQYGSLSAWSELRDQQDARSWYCADSAPPKGSVAAQK
;
A
#
# COMPACT_ATOMS: atom_id res chain seq x y z
N MET A 1 -5.19 -11.76 0.73
CA MET A 1 -6.00 -11.25 -0.40
C MET A 1 -5.19 -10.44 -1.39
N GLN A 2 -4.28 -9.56 -0.96
CA GLN A 2 -3.42 -8.78 -1.88
C GLN A 2 -2.53 -9.67 -2.77
N GLU A 3 -2.06 -10.81 -2.25
CA GLU A 3 -1.16 -11.74 -2.95
C GLU A 3 -1.77 -12.31 -4.24
N ILE A 4 -3.05 -12.71 -4.24
CA ILE A 4 -3.72 -13.26 -5.43
C ILE A 4 -3.91 -12.20 -6.52
N GLY A 5 -4.15 -10.93 -6.15
CA GLY A 5 -4.21 -9.83 -7.12
C GLY A 5 -2.87 -9.64 -7.85
N GLN A 6 -1.76 -9.66 -7.10
CA GLN A 6 -0.42 -9.60 -7.69
C GLN A 6 -0.10 -10.83 -8.54
N TYR A 7 -0.56 -12.01 -8.15
CA TYR A 7 -0.41 -13.23 -8.94
C TYR A 7 -1.15 -13.17 -10.28
N ILE A 8 -2.40 -12.69 -10.29
CA ILE A 8 -3.18 -12.49 -11.52
C ILE A 8 -2.49 -11.46 -12.42
N ARG A 9 -1.99 -10.36 -11.85
CA ARG A 9 -1.21 -9.35 -12.58
C ARG A 9 0.03 -9.96 -13.21
N TRP A 10 0.76 -10.78 -12.47
CA TRP A 10 1.96 -11.47 -12.97
C TRP A 10 1.62 -12.42 -14.13
N LEU A 11 0.56 -13.23 -14.01
CA LEU A 11 0.09 -14.12 -15.07
C LEU A 11 -0.24 -13.34 -16.35
N ARG A 12 -0.95 -12.22 -16.21
CA ARG A 12 -1.30 -11.35 -17.33
C ARG A 12 -0.07 -10.78 -18.03
N LEU A 13 0.86 -10.21 -17.26
CA LEU A 13 2.09 -9.61 -17.80
C LEU A 13 2.98 -10.65 -18.47
N ARG A 14 3.04 -11.87 -17.95
CA ARG A 14 3.77 -12.98 -18.56
C ARG A 14 3.24 -13.34 -19.96
N GLN A 15 1.94 -13.16 -20.18
CA GLN A 15 1.30 -13.38 -21.49
C GLN A 15 1.35 -12.15 -22.40
N GLY A 16 2.00 -11.06 -21.98
CA GLY A 16 2.06 -9.83 -22.76
C GLY A 16 0.72 -9.08 -22.88
N LEU A 17 -0.26 -9.42 -22.05
CA LEU A 17 -1.59 -8.81 -22.09
C LEU A 17 -1.63 -7.52 -21.26
N SER A 18 -2.30 -6.50 -21.77
CA SER A 18 -2.72 -5.32 -21.00
C SER A 18 -3.94 -5.64 -20.15
N ALA A 19 -4.18 -4.83 -19.11
CA ALA A 19 -5.37 -5.00 -18.27
C ALA A 19 -6.68 -4.88 -19.06
N GLN A 20 -6.69 -4.06 -20.12
CA GLN A 20 -7.84 -3.88 -21.00
C GLN A 20 -8.10 -5.10 -21.90
N GLU A 21 -7.04 -5.72 -22.45
CA GLU A 21 -7.17 -6.93 -23.26
C GLU A 21 -7.67 -8.10 -22.42
N LEU A 22 -7.12 -8.30 -21.21
CA LEU A 22 -7.61 -9.33 -20.30
C LEU A 22 -9.09 -9.09 -19.94
N ALA A 23 -9.46 -7.84 -19.68
CA ALA A 23 -10.85 -7.49 -19.37
C ALA A 23 -11.79 -7.82 -20.54
N CYS A 24 -11.38 -7.50 -21.77
CA CYS A 24 -12.13 -7.83 -22.98
C CYS A 24 -12.31 -9.34 -23.17
N GLN A 25 -11.26 -10.14 -22.92
CA GLN A 25 -11.31 -11.60 -23.06
C GLN A 25 -12.18 -12.27 -21.98
N LEU A 26 -12.26 -11.66 -20.79
CA LEU A 26 -13.08 -12.16 -19.68
C LEU A 26 -14.50 -11.58 -19.65
N ASP A 27 -14.85 -10.69 -20.59
CA ASP A 27 -16.11 -9.94 -20.60
C ASP A 27 -16.34 -9.22 -19.25
N TYR A 28 -15.39 -8.33 -18.93
CA TYR A 28 -15.40 -7.44 -17.77
C TYR A 28 -14.95 -6.03 -18.15
N ASP A 29 -15.30 -5.05 -17.32
CA ASP A 29 -14.71 -3.72 -17.41
C ASP A 29 -13.22 -3.73 -17.00
N PRO A 30 -12.35 -2.96 -17.68
CA PRO A 30 -10.93 -2.82 -17.32
C PRO A 30 -10.72 -2.36 -15.87
N SER A 31 -11.66 -1.57 -15.34
CA SER A 31 -11.63 -1.11 -13.95
C SER A 31 -11.77 -2.26 -12.94
N VAL A 32 -12.51 -3.32 -13.28
CA VAL A 32 -12.69 -4.51 -12.44
C VAL A 32 -11.38 -5.28 -12.39
N VAL A 33 -10.72 -5.51 -13.53
CA VAL A 33 -9.41 -6.17 -13.57
C VAL A 33 -8.39 -5.39 -12.75
N SER A 34 -8.34 -4.06 -12.85
CA SER A 34 -7.46 -3.22 -12.03
C SER A 34 -7.75 -3.32 -10.53
N LYS A 35 -9.03 -3.40 -10.11
CA LYS A 35 -9.42 -3.61 -8.71
C LYS A 35 -9.03 -5.01 -8.22
N VAL A 36 -9.18 -6.04 -9.05
CA VAL A 36 -8.73 -7.41 -8.74
C VAL A 36 -7.22 -7.45 -8.54
N GLU A 37 -6.44 -6.85 -9.45
CA GLU A 37 -4.98 -6.83 -9.37
C GLU A 37 -4.46 -6.09 -8.14
N ARG A 38 -5.20 -5.08 -7.67
CA ARG A 38 -4.93 -4.35 -6.42
C ARG A 38 -5.43 -5.08 -5.17
N GLY A 39 -6.10 -6.23 -5.31
CA GLY A 39 -6.65 -6.99 -4.20
C GLY A 39 -7.93 -6.40 -3.57
N GLN A 40 -8.55 -5.42 -4.22
CA GLN A 40 -9.71 -4.69 -3.68
C GLN A 40 -11.04 -5.44 -3.91
N HIS A 41 -11.17 -6.19 -5.02
CA HIS A 41 -12.44 -6.84 -5.34
C HIS A 41 -12.23 -8.18 -6.07
N ILE A 42 -11.98 -9.25 -5.31
CA ILE A 42 -11.76 -10.59 -5.85
C ILE A 42 -12.99 -11.45 -5.58
N SER A 43 -13.78 -11.69 -6.62
CA SER A 43 -14.94 -12.58 -6.53
C SER A 43 -14.58 -14.00 -6.97
N PRO A 44 -15.22 -15.04 -6.40
CA PRO A 44 -15.09 -16.40 -6.90
C PRO A 44 -15.47 -16.53 -8.38
N THR A 45 -16.45 -15.75 -8.84
CA THR A 45 -16.89 -15.71 -10.25
C THR A 45 -15.83 -15.19 -11.20
N PHE A 46 -14.99 -14.25 -10.77
CA PHE A 46 -13.86 -13.75 -11.57
C PHE A 46 -12.81 -14.86 -11.75
N ILE A 47 -12.51 -15.60 -10.68
CA ILE A 47 -11.59 -16.75 -10.73
C ILE A 47 -12.17 -17.88 -11.60
N ASP A 48 -13.49 -18.11 -11.53
CA ASP A 48 -14.17 -19.09 -12.40
C ASP A 48 -14.01 -18.71 -13.88
N LYS A 49 -14.30 -17.45 -14.24
CA LYS A 49 -14.10 -16.98 -15.62
C LYS A 49 -12.65 -17.15 -16.08
N LEU A 50 -11.68 -16.78 -15.23
CA LEU A 50 -10.25 -16.99 -15.49
C LEU A 50 -9.89 -18.45 -15.76
N LEU A 51 -10.44 -19.37 -14.95
CA LEU A 51 -10.18 -20.81 -15.07
C LEU A 51 -10.84 -21.44 -16.31
N THR A 52 -11.97 -20.89 -16.75
CA THR A 52 -12.70 -21.37 -17.94
C THR A 52 -12.27 -20.71 -19.24
N SER A 53 -11.67 -19.52 -19.16
CA SER A 53 -11.21 -18.78 -20.33
C SER A 53 -9.86 -19.28 -20.80
N ASP A 54 -9.65 -19.30 -22.12
CA ASP A 54 -8.33 -19.49 -22.72
C ASP A 54 -7.50 -18.18 -22.74
N ALA A 55 -7.99 -17.14 -22.05
CA ALA A 55 -7.38 -15.80 -21.99
C ALA A 55 -5.96 -15.83 -21.43
N LEU A 56 -5.75 -16.64 -20.40
CA LEU A 56 -4.43 -16.92 -19.85
C LEU A 56 -4.10 -18.36 -20.19
N SER A 57 -2.96 -18.60 -20.85
CA SER A 57 -2.48 -19.97 -21.06
C SER A 57 -1.97 -20.54 -19.72
N LEU A 58 -2.91 -21.02 -18.90
CA LEU A 58 -2.66 -21.57 -17.57
C LEU A 58 -2.29 -23.04 -17.67
N ASP A 59 -1.11 -23.40 -17.15
CA ASP A 59 -0.75 -24.80 -16.91
C ASP A 59 -1.55 -25.41 -15.74
N ASP A 60 -1.42 -26.73 -15.56
CA ASP A 60 -2.20 -27.46 -14.55
C ASP A 60 -1.88 -27.01 -13.11
N ASP A 61 -0.63 -26.62 -12.84
CA ASP A 61 -0.21 -26.12 -11.53
C ASP A 61 -0.83 -24.75 -11.23
N MET A 62 -0.83 -23.83 -12.20
CA MET A 62 -1.49 -22.53 -12.10
C MET A 62 -3.00 -22.68 -11.88
N ARG A 63 -3.63 -23.61 -12.62
CA ARG A 63 -5.07 -23.91 -12.44
C ARG A 63 -5.34 -24.47 -11.04
N ALA A 64 -4.51 -25.38 -10.54
CA ALA A 64 -4.63 -25.92 -9.19
C ALA A 64 -4.48 -24.82 -8.12
N HIS A 65 -3.53 -23.90 -8.33
CA HIS A 65 -3.31 -22.77 -7.44
C HIS A 65 -4.54 -21.84 -7.38
N LEU A 66 -5.08 -21.45 -8.54
CA LEU A 66 -6.29 -20.62 -8.62
C LEU A 66 -7.54 -21.31 -8.02
N ARG A 67 -7.69 -22.62 -8.21
CA ARG A 67 -8.78 -23.41 -7.58
C ARG A 67 -8.67 -23.40 -6.05
N THR A 68 -7.45 -23.49 -5.52
CA THR A 68 -7.19 -23.43 -4.08
C THR A 68 -7.61 -22.08 -3.51
N TYR A 69 -7.22 -20.99 -4.18
CA TYR A 69 -7.66 -19.63 -3.80
C TYR A 69 -9.17 -19.46 -3.86
N ARG A 70 -9.81 -19.96 -4.92
CA ARG A 70 -11.27 -19.92 -5.05
C ARG A 70 -11.96 -20.60 -3.88
N LYS A 71 -11.48 -21.80 -3.47
CA LYS A 71 -12.03 -22.53 -2.33
C LYS A 71 -11.90 -21.71 -1.04
N ALA A 72 -10.73 -21.14 -0.79
CA ALA A 72 -10.49 -20.28 0.37
C ALA A 72 -11.40 -19.04 0.38
N LEU A 73 -11.64 -18.40 -0.77
CA LEU A 73 -12.57 -17.27 -0.90
C LEU A 73 -14.01 -17.64 -0.54
N ILE A 74 -14.47 -18.81 -1.00
CA ILE A 74 -15.82 -19.30 -0.69
C ILE A 74 -15.96 -19.62 0.80
N GLU A 75 -14.95 -20.25 1.39
CA GLU A 75 -14.92 -20.56 2.82
C GLU A 75 -14.90 -19.30 3.68
N ALA A 76 -14.05 -18.32 3.33
CA ALA A 76 -14.00 -17.02 4.02
C ALA A 76 -15.35 -16.28 3.92
N LYS A 77 -16.00 -16.28 2.75
CA LYS A 77 -17.32 -15.66 2.57
C LYS A 77 -18.41 -16.39 3.37
N ARG A 78 -18.35 -17.72 3.44
CA ARG A 78 -19.27 -18.53 4.27
C ARG A 78 -19.08 -18.20 5.75
N PHE A 79 -17.83 -18.13 6.20
CA PHE A 79 -17.48 -17.81 7.59
C PHE A 79 -17.97 -16.41 7.98
N HIS A 80 -17.72 -15.39 7.15
CA HIS A 80 -18.24 -14.05 7.39
C HIS A 80 -19.78 -14.00 7.43
N ARG A 81 -20.48 -14.77 6.57
CA ARG A 81 -21.94 -14.85 6.63
C ARG A 81 -22.42 -15.47 7.94
N GLN A 82 -21.73 -16.49 8.46
CA GLN A 82 -22.07 -17.11 9.75
C GLN A 82 -21.88 -16.12 10.90
N GLN A 83 -20.76 -15.41 10.94
CA GLN A 83 -20.50 -14.38 11.96
C GLN A 83 -21.48 -13.21 11.90
N GLY A 84 -21.86 -12.77 10.69
CA GLY A 84 -22.86 -11.70 10.52
C GLY A 84 -24.28 -12.12 10.88
N LEU A 85 -24.59 -13.42 10.87
CA LEU A 85 -25.89 -13.94 11.32
C LEU A 85 -25.97 -14.07 12.85
N ASP A 86 -24.83 -14.28 13.52
CA ASP A 86 -24.77 -14.37 14.99
C ASP A 86 -24.88 -13.00 15.68
N LEU A 87 -24.69 -11.90 14.97
CA LEU A 87 -24.82 -10.53 15.50
C LEU A 87 -26.24 -9.97 15.43
N ILE A 88 -27.20 -10.65 14.78
CA ILE A 88 -28.61 -10.26 14.89
C ILE A 88 -29.06 -10.74 16.28
N PRO A 89 -29.37 -9.83 17.23
CA PRO A 89 -29.85 -10.22 18.54
C PRO A 89 -31.09 -11.09 18.33
N ARG A 90 -31.00 -12.34 18.76
CA ARG A 90 -32.16 -13.23 18.78
C ARG A 90 -33.25 -12.47 19.56
N PRO A 91 -34.44 -12.21 18.97
CA PRO A 91 -35.51 -11.56 19.71
C PRO A 91 -35.70 -12.37 20.99
N GLY A 92 -35.39 -11.73 22.12
CA GLY A 92 -35.55 -12.36 23.43
C GLY A 92 -36.99 -12.83 23.57
N PRO A 93 -37.24 -13.93 24.29
CA PRO A 93 -38.62 -14.32 24.61
C PRO A 93 -39.33 -13.11 25.21
N GLU A 94 -40.48 -12.78 24.62
CA GLU A 94 -41.32 -11.64 24.96
C GLU A 94 -41.32 -11.40 26.47
N ALA A 95 -40.75 -10.27 26.88
CA ALA A 95 -40.87 -9.83 28.25
C ALA A 95 -42.36 -9.51 28.49
N PRO A 96 -43.02 -10.16 29.46
CA PRO A 96 -44.41 -9.89 29.75
C PRO A 96 -44.57 -8.47 30.32
N ASP A 97 -45.44 -7.70 29.69
CA ASP A 97 -46.19 -6.55 30.22
C ASP A 97 -45.47 -5.66 31.23
N ALA A 98 -44.67 -4.72 30.73
CA ALA A 98 -44.26 -3.54 31.49
C ALA A 98 -45.06 -2.30 31.04
N ALA A 99 -45.70 -1.68 32.03
CA ALA A 99 -46.60 -0.53 32.06
C ALA A 99 -46.26 0.70 31.16
N PRO A 100 -47.26 1.56 30.86
CA PRO A 100 -47.13 2.71 29.94
C PRO A 100 -46.18 3.83 30.44
N PRO A 101 -45.68 4.67 29.52
CA PRO A 101 -44.57 5.59 29.77
C PRO A 101 -45.01 6.85 30.54
N ASN A 102 -44.26 7.15 31.60
CA ASN A 102 -44.32 8.42 32.30
C ASN A 102 -43.41 9.47 31.64
N ALA A 103 -44.04 10.58 31.28
CA ALA A 103 -43.56 11.97 31.24
C ALA A 103 -42.06 12.27 31.03
N LEU A 104 -41.81 12.93 29.89
CA LEU A 104 -40.67 13.83 29.66
C LEU A 104 -40.56 14.91 30.75
N PRO A 105 -39.33 15.39 31.00
CA PRO A 105 -39.15 16.84 31.10
C PRO A 105 -38.12 17.39 30.12
N ALA A 106 -38.38 18.64 29.76
CA ALA A 106 -37.68 19.51 28.84
C ALA A 106 -36.41 20.17 29.42
N SER A 107 -35.77 20.98 28.57
CA SER A 107 -34.66 21.94 28.81
C SER A 107 -33.27 21.31 28.60
N ILE A 108 -32.53 21.56 27.51
CA ILE A 108 -31.97 22.81 26.95
C ILE A 108 -31.25 23.67 27.99
N THR A 109 -29.92 23.61 28.02
CA THR A 109 -29.09 24.83 28.04
C THR A 109 -27.72 24.56 27.43
N ALA A 110 -27.37 25.41 26.46
CA ALA A 110 -26.07 25.51 25.84
C ALA A 110 -25.03 26.07 26.83
N ALA A 111 -23.81 25.57 26.75
CA ALA A 111 -22.64 26.25 27.31
C ALA A 111 -21.53 26.22 26.24
N ALA A 112 -21.34 27.37 25.60
CA ALA A 112 -20.17 27.67 24.80
C ALA A 112 -18.93 27.69 25.71
N SER A 113 -17.81 27.18 25.22
CA SER A 113 -16.51 27.35 25.86
C SER A 113 -15.52 27.87 24.83
N GLU A 114 -14.96 29.04 25.16
CA GLU A 114 -13.90 29.76 24.47
C GLU A 114 -12.65 28.89 24.23
N PRO A 115 -11.91 29.11 23.12
CA PRO A 115 -10.58 28.55 22.95
C PRO A 115 -9.52 29.45 23.61
N ALA A 116 -8.65 28.81 24.40
CA ALA A 116 -7.46 29.42 25.00
C ALA A 116 -6.39 29.76 23.93
N PRO A 117 -5.52 30.76 24.19
CA PRO A 117 -4.52 31.23 23.23
C PRO A 117 -3.33 30.28 23.08
N ALA A 118 -2.80 30.24 21.86
CA ALA A 118 -1.68 29.41 21.44
C ALA A 118 -0.35 29.82 22.10
N GLU A 119 0.28 28.87 22.81
CA GLU A 119 1.69 28.95 23.17
C GLU A 119 2.57 28.63 21.96
N SER A 120 3.56 29.48 21.73
CA SER A 120 4.55 29.36 20.65
C SER A 120 5.65 28.37 21.04
N PRO A 121 6.05 27.42 20.19
CA PRO A 121 7.18 26.54 20.49
C PRO A 121 8.53 27.26 20.26
N PRO A 122 9.56 26.92 21.07
CA PRO A 122 10.90 27.50 20.96
C PRO A 122 11.65 27.02 19.72
N PRO A 123 12.64 27.79 19.21
CA PRO A 123 13.45 27.40 18.07
C PRO A 123 14.41 26.26 18.42
N LEU A 124 14.40 25.20 17.61
CA LEU A 124 15.35 24.09 17.70
C LEU A 124 16.72 24.47 17.07
N PRO A 125 17.83 23.93 17.59
CA PRO A 125 19.17 24.24 17.13
C PRO A 125 19.50 23.61 15.76
N VAL A 126 20.22 24.38 14.95
CA VAL A 126 20.79 23.98 13.66
C VAL A 126 21.87 22.91 13.89
N ALA A 127 21.60 21.68 13.48
CA ALA A 127 22.61 20.62 13.47
C ALA A 127 23.44 20.69 12.17
N THR A 128 24.71 21.07 12.33
CA THR A 128 25.76 20.94 11.31
C THR A 128 26.01 19.46 10.97
N VAL A 129 25.74 19.08 9.73
CA VAL A 129 26.10 17.76 9.18
C VAL A 129 27.56 17.81 8.73
N ALA A 130 28.43 17.13 9.47
CA ALA A 130 29.81 16.89 9.09
C ALA A 130 29.87 15.82 7.97
N LEU A 131 30.49 16.16 6.84
CA LEU A 131 30.87 15.20 5.80
C LEU A 131 32.05 14.35 6.29
N LEU A 132 31.83 13.04 6.44
CA LEU A 132 32.89 12.05 6.59
C LEU A 132 33.34 11.55 5.20
N PRO A 133 34.66 11.48 4.92
CA PRO A 133 35.17 10.87 3.71
C PRO A 133 35.12 9.34 3.80
N ALA A 134 34.40 8.70 2.87
CA ALA A 134 34.43 7.25 2.70
C ALA A 134 35.77 6.82 2.09
N ALA A 135 36.56 6.07 2.86
CA ALA A 135 37.77 5.40 2.37
C ALA A 135 37.40 4.11 1.62
N PRO A 136 38.03 3.80 0.47
CA PRO A 136 37.80 2.54 -0.22
C PRO A 136 38.50 1.38 0.51
N VAL A 137 37.70 0.41 0.96
CA VAL A 137 38.20 -0.88 1.46
C VAL A 137 38.64 -1.72 0.27
N ALA A 138 39.94 -1.91 0.11
CA ALA A 138 40.51 -2.85 -0.85
C ALA A 138 40.30 -4.29 -0.36
N ILE A 139 39.40 -5.03 -1.02
CA ILE A 139 39.21 -6.46 -0.78
C ILE A 139 40.25 -7.21 -1.61
N THR A 140 41.34 -7.62 -0.97
CA THR A 140 42.33 -8.54 -1.55
C THR A 140 41.83 -9.97 -1.44
N LEU A 141 41.27 -10.51 -2.53
CA LEU A 141 41.00 -11.96 -2.64
C LEU A 141 42.28 -12.68 -3.08
N ALA A 142 43.01 -13.24 -2.11
CA ALA A 142 44.09 -14.19 -2.36
C ALA A 142 43.49 -15.54 -2.81
N ARG A 143 43.51 -15.79 -4.11
CA ARG A 143 43.09 -17.07 -4.70
C ARG A 143 44.32 -17.99 -4.79
N TRP A 144 44.37 -18.99 -3.91
CA TRP A 144 45.30 -20.10 -4.00
C TRP A 144 44.97 -20.94 -5.24
N TYR A 145 45.88 -20.98 -6.21
CA TYR A 145 45.87 -21.95 -7.30
C TYR A 145 46.93 -23.02 -7.00
N PRO A 146 46.59 -24.32 -7.01
CA PRO A 146 47.59 -25.37 -6.91
C PRO A 146 48.37 -25.47 -8.22
N ALA A 147 49.68 -25.59 -8.07
CA ALA A 147 50.65 -25.73 -9.14
C ALA A 147 50.58 -27.13 -9.76
N TRP A 148 50.13 -27.22 -11.01
CA TRP A 148 50.58 -28.27 -11.93
C TRP A 148 50.77 -27.65 -13.32
N GLN A 149 52.04 -27.39 -13.62
CA GLN A 149 52.55 -27.03 -14.94
C GLN A 149 52.50 -28.25 -15.85
N THR A 150 51.82 -28.14 -16.98
CA THR A 150 52.22 -28.85 -18.19
C THR A 150 52.50 -27.84 -19.30
N TYR A 151 53.75 -27.93 -19.75
CA TYR A 151 54.37 -27.28 -20.88
C TYR A 151 53.47 -27.34 -22.13
N GLN A 152 53.18 -26.20 -22.75
CA GLN A 152 52.78 -26.12 -24.16
C GLN A 152 53.64 -25.04 -24.84
N PRO A 153 54.43 -25.38 -25.87
CA PRO A 153 55.26 -24.41 -26.56
C PRO A 153 54.42 -23.57 -27.51
N ALA A 154 54.69 -22.26 -27.45
CA ALA A 154 54.64 -21.29 -28.55
C ALA A 154 53.69 -21.61 -29.72
N LEU A 155 52.49 -21.06 -29.69
CA LEU A 155 51.76 -20.61 -30.88
C LEU A 155 50.60 -19.68 -30.45
N ARG A 156 50.47 -18.54 -31.13
CA ARG A 156 49.35 -17.55 -31.10
C ARG A 156 49.47 -16.34 -30.15
N SER A 157 50.38 -15.44 -30.50
CA SER A 157 50.55 -14.10 -29.90
C SER A 157 49.56 -13.01 -30.36
N ARG A 158 48.37 -13.34 -30.88
CA ARG A 158 47.39 -12.31 -31.33
C ARG A 158 46.00 -12.36 -30.71
N ARG A 159 45.67 -13.38 -29.90
CA ARG A 159 44.33 -13.50 -29.28
C ARG A 159 44.28 -13.08 -27.81
N VAL A 160 45.43 -12.92 -27.15
CA VAL A 160 45.48 -12.56 -25.72
C VAL A 160 45.32 -11.06 -25.48
N LEU A 161 45.65 -10.21 -26.45
CA LEU A 161 45.50 -8.75 -26.30
C LEU A 161 44.03 -8.27 -26.35
N ALA A 162 43.14 -9.02 -27.02
CA ALA A 162 41.72 -8.65 -27.14
C ALA A 162 40.90 -8.91 -25.86
N LEU A 163 41.39 -9.80 -24.98
CA LEU A 163 40.69 -10.19 -23.74
C LEU A 163 40.96 -9.24 -22.56
N VAL A 164 42.03 -8.44 -22.62
CA VAL A 164 42.37 -7.46 -21.57
C VAL A 164 41.62 -6.13 -21.78
N ILE A 165 41.29 -5.79 -23.03
CA ILE A 165 40.56 -4.56 -23.35
C ILE A 165 39.05 -4.70 -23.02
N SER A 166 38.48 -5.91 -23.17
CA SER A 166 37.05 -6.14 -22.88
C SER A 166 36.72 -6.15 -21.38
N SER A 167 37.63 -6.57 -20.51
CA SER A 167 37.40 -6.62 -19.05
C SER A 167 37.48 -5.24 -18.39
N GLY A 168 38.34 -4.34 -18.88
CA GLY A 168 38.42 -2.96 -18.39
C GLY A 168 37.17 -2.12 -18.73
N LEU A 169 36.56 -2.36 -19.90
CA LEU A 169 35.36 -1.66 -20.35
C LEU A 169 34.11 -2.08 -19.56
N ILE A 170 34.00 -3.34 -19.14
CA ILE A 170 32.89 -3.82 -18.30
C ILE A 170 32.94 -3.18 -16.90
N LEU A 171 34.12 -3.00 -16.31
CA LEU A 171 34.27 -2.34 -15.00
C LEU A 171 33.92 -0.84 -15.06
N LEU A 172 34.32 -0.12 -16.11
CA LEU A 172 33.96 1.30 -16.28
C LEU A 172 32.46 1.50 -16.52
N PHE A 173 31.81 0.60 -17.28
CA PHE A 173 30.36 0.66 -17.48
C PHE A 173 29.58 0.36 -16.19
N SER A 174 30.11 -0.52 -15.33
CA SER A 174 29.51 -0.85 -14.03
C SER A 174 29.50 0.33 -13.05
N VAL A 175 30.59 1.12 -13.02
CA VAL A 175 30.70 2.30 -12.15
C VAL A 175 29.83 3.46 -12.65
N ALA A 176 29.67 3.61 -13.97
CA ALA A 176 28.78 4.63 -14.54
C ALA A 176 27.30 4.33 -14.27
N LEU A 177 26.88 3.05 -14.28
CA LEU A 177 25.49 2.64 -14.00
C LEU A 177 25.13 2.71 -12.51
N LEU A 178 26.11 2.58 -11.61
CA LEU A 178 25.87 2.76 -10.16
C LEU A 178 25.71 4.23 -9.76
N ARG A 179 26.24 5.18 -10.55
CA ARG A 179 26.11 6.62 -10.28
C ARG A 179 24.82 7.25 -10.82
N SER A 180 24.08 6.53 -11.66
CA SER A 180 22.78 6.93 -12.21
C SER A 180 21.58 6.32 -11.47
N TYR A 181 21.80 5.71 -10.29
CA TYR A 181 20.74 5.39 -9.34
C TYR A 181 20.22 6.68 -8.68
N ASN A 182 19.43 7.41 -9.47
CA ASN A 182 18.38 8.34 -9.14
C ASN A 182 18.46 9.03 -7.76
N PRO A 183 18.93 10.28 -7.70
CA PRO A 183 18.57 11.19 -6.63
C PRO A 183 17.15 11.71 -6.89
N PHE A 184 16.16 10.81 -7.00
CA PHE A 184 14.78 11.25 -6.75
C PHE A 184 14.75 11.57 -5.27
N GLY A 185 15.00 12.85 -4.96
CA GLY A 185 14.96 13.37 -3.61
C GLY A 185 13.62 12.96 -3.03
N ARG A 186 13.67 12.10 -2.01
CA ARG A 186 12.50 11.73 -1.26
C ARG A 186 12.27 12.83 -0.24
N TYR A 187 11.25 13.63 -0.47
CA TYR A 187 10.89 14.74 0.41
C TYR A 187 9.77 14.29 1.32
N VAL A 188 10.01 14.30 2.64
CA VAL A 188 8.97 14.06 3.63
C VAL A 188 8.12 15.33 3.73
N LEU A 189 6.85 15.23 3.37
CA LEU A 189 5.91 16.35 3.37
C LEU A 189 5.34 16.61 4.77
N GLY A 190 5.08 15.54 5.54
CA GLY A 190 4.54 15.62 6.91
C GLY A 190 3.64 14.43 7.24
N ALA A 191 3.01 14.45 8.42
CA ALA A 191 2.10 13.39 8.85
C ALA A 191 0.82 13.32 7.98
N LEU A 192 0.27 12.12 7.80
CA LEU A 192 -1.01 11.92 7.13
C LEU A 192 -2.16 12.22 8.11
N ASN A 193 -3.06 13.13 7.74
CA ASN A 193 -4.24 13.45 8.54
C ASN A 193 -5.42 12.57 8.07
N PHE A 194 -5.68 11.49 8.80
CA PHE A 194 -6.73 10.52 8.48
C PHE A 194 -8.15 11.12 8.53
N ASP A 195 -8.40 12.10 9.41
CA ASP A 195 -9.71 12.75 9.49
C ASP A 195 -9.98 13.59 8.24
N LEU A 196 -8.98 14.38 7.82
CA LEU A 196 -9.04 15.13 6.58
C LEU A 196 -9.19 14.21 5.37
N ALA A 197 -8.44 13.10 5.35
CA ALA A 197 -8.52 12.08 4.30
C ALA A 197 -9.94 11.52 4.15
N CYS A 198 -10.61 11.21 5.26
CA CYS A 198 -12.01 10.75 5.23
C CYS A 198 -12.97 11.82 4.71
N GLN A 199 -12.80 13.07 5.15
CA GLN A 199 -13.64 14.19 4.68
C GLN A 199 -13.50 14.42 3.18
N GLN A 200 -12.27 14.32 2.64
CA GLN A 200 -12.00 14.53 1.23
C GLN A 200 -12.52 13.38 0.35
N GLN A 201 -12.32 12.13 0.77
CA GLN A 201 -12.73 10.96 -0.02
C GLN A 201 -14.23 10.69 0.01
N PHE A 202 -14.93 11.16 1.05
CA PHE A 202 -16.36 10.93 1.21
C PHE A 202 -17.12 12.24 1.51
N PRO A 203 -17.23 13.15 0.53
CA PRO A 203 -17.94 14.42 0.69
C PRO A 203 -19.44 14.17 0.94
N GLY A 204 -20.00 14.82 1.97
CA GLY A 204 -21.41 14.65 2.37
C GLY A 204 -21.61 13.89 3.68
N LEU A 205 -20.54 13.39 4.28
CA LEU A 205 -20.51 12.85 5.64
C LEU A 205 -20.30 13.93 6.68
N THR A 206 -21.28 14.84 6.74
CA THR A 206 -21.20 16.14 7.39
C THR A 206 -21.24 16.12 8.92
N ASP A 207 -21.24 14.97 9.57
CA ASP A 207 -21.32 14.90 11.04
C ASP A 207 -19.98 15.10 11.76
N GLY A 208 -18.97 15.67 11.08
CA GLY A 208 -17.65 15.91 11.68
C GLY A 208 -16.94 14.63 12.13
N ARG A 209 -17.26 13.48 11.51
CA ARG A 209 -16.75 12.19 11.97
C ARG A 209 -15.31 11.99 11.52
N SER A 210 -14.43 11.87 12.52
CA SER A 210 -13.04 11.48 12.39
C SER A 210 -12.89 10.04 11.87
N ALA A 211 -11.77 9.78 11.22
CA ALA A 211 -11.35 8.43 10.90
C ALA A 211 -11.26 7.59 12.19
N VAL A 212 -11.67 6.33 12.09
CA VAL A 212 -11.63 5.41 13.22
C VAL A 212 -10.52 4.40 13.00
N LEU A 213 -9.68 4.22 14.01
CA LEU A 213 -8.66 3.19 14.04
C LEU A 213 -9.25 1.95 14.72
N LEU A 214 -9.53 0.89 13.95
CA LEU A 214 -10.18 -0.31 14.48
C LEU A 214 -9.23 -1.16 15.33
N ASN A 215 -7.94 -1.20 14.99
CA ASN A 215 -6.93 -1.98 15.72
C ASN A 215 -5.62 -1.18 15.82
N PRO A 216 -5.22 -0.74 17.03
CA PRO A 216 -4.01 0.07 17.20
C PRO A 216 -2.70 -0.64 16.82
N HIS A 217 -2.70 -1.98 16.76
CA HIS A 217 -1.55 -2.78 16.34
C HIS A 217 -1.51 -3.09 14.84
N ASN A 218 -2.53 -2.64 14.08
CA ASN A 218 -2.58 -2.82 12.64
C ASN A 218 -2.64 -1.44 11.96
N PRO A 219 -1.54 -0.98 11.33
CA PRO A 219 -1.49 0.30 10.65
C PRO A 219 -2.46 0.42 9.47
N PHE A 220 -2.99 -0.70 8.96
CA PHE A 220 -3.95 -0.73 7.85
C PHE A 220 -5.41 -0.79 8.31
N SER A 221 -5.68 -0.60 9.62
CA SER A 221 -7.02 -0.70 10.20
C SER A 221 -7.77 0.63 10.31
N TRP A 222 -7.25 1.70 9.73
CA TRP A 222 -7.96 2.96 9.59
C TRP A 222 -9.17 2.81 8.67
N ARG A 223 -10.32 3.35 9.09
CA ARG A 223 -11.57 3.32 8.33
C ARG A 223 -12.25 4.67 8.36
N CYS A 224 -12.96 4.98 7.28
CA CYS A 224 -13.91 6.09 7.25
C CYS A 224 -15.30 5.55 7.58
N PRO A 225 -15.87 5.89 8.74
CA PRO A 225 -17.25 5.54 9.03
C PRO A 225 -18.17 6.35 8.13
N TYR A 226 -19.08 5.69 7.41
CA TYR A 226 -20.04 6.44 6.58
C TYR A 226 -21.52 6.16 6.80
N GLN A 227 -21.89 5.15 7.55
CA GLN A 227 -23.24 5.06 8.11
C GLN A 227 -23.13 4.56 9.54
N PHE A 228 -23.74 5.32 10.45
CA PHE A 228 -24.08 4.80 11.76
C PHE A 228 -25.59 4.78 11.84
N THR A 229 -26.15 3.58 11.97
CA THR A 229 -27.56 3.39 12.28
C THR A 229 -27.60 2.97 13.74
N MET A 230 -28.25 3.76 14.61
CA MET A 230 -28.39 3.44 16.05
C MET A 230 -27.07 3.21 16.81
N GLY A 231 -26.02 3.98 16.52
CA GLY A 231 -24.75 3.89 17.26
C GLY A 231 -23.84 2.73 16.83
N GLU A 232 -24.27 1.90 15.88
CA GLU A 232 -23.45 0.84 15.29
C GLU A 232 -22.95 1.24 13.90
N MET A 233 -21.67 0.97 13.62
CA MET A 233 -21.05 1.26 12.33
C MET A 233 -21.54 0.23 11.30
N THR A 234 -22.52 0.61 10.47
CA THR A 234 -23.17 -0.32 9.55
C THR A 234 -22.45 -0.43 8.21
N ARG A 235 -21.55 0.51 7.91
CA ARG A 235 -20.78 0.50 6.66
C ARG A 235 -19.45 1.23 6.78
N GLU A 236 -18.40 0.51 6.40
CA GLU A 236 -17.01 0.96 6.41
C GLU A 236 -16.49 1.19 4.99
N GLY A 237 -15.84 2.34 4.79
CA GLY A 237 -15.10 2.63 3.57
C GLY A 237 -13.61 2.41 3.81
N ASP A 238 -12.97 1.63 2.94
CA ASP A 238 -11.52 1.59 2.87
C ASP A 238 -11.00 2.96 2.44
N MET A 239 -9.90 3.39 3.05
CA MET A 239 -9.27 4.68 2.76
C MET A 239 -8.07 4.50 1.83
N ASP A 240 -8.01 5.25 0.74
CA ASP A 240 -6.83 5.28 -0.11
C ASP A 240 -5.84 6.32 0.43
N THR A 241 -4.86 5.88 1.22
CA THR A 241 -3.88 6.76 1.87
C THR A 241 -3.00 7.52 0.86
N ASN A 242 -2.81 6.99 -0.35
CA ASN A 242 -2.06 7.68 -1.39
C ASN A 242 -2.89 8.83 -1.99
N VAL A 243 -4.18 8.60 -2.26
CA VAL A 243 -5.10 9.69 -2.67
C VAL A 243 -5.12 10.77 -1.60
N ALA A 244 -5.24 10.38 -0.32
CA ALA A 244 -5.25 11.30 0.80
C ALA A 244 -3.97 12.18 0.86
N CYS A 245 -2.79 11.60 0.67
CA CYS A 245 -1.55 12.38 0.61
C CYS A 245 -1.52 13.38 -0.55
N ARG A 246 -2.02 12.99 -1.73
CA ARG A 246 -2.08 13.88 -2.90
C ARG A 246 -3.03 15.05 -2.68
N GLU A 247 -4.17 14.80 -2.05
CA GLU A 247 -5.18 15.82 -1.75
C GLU A 247 -4.75 16.73 -0.61
N GLN A 248 -4.17 16.18 0.47
CA GLN A 248 -3.70 16.95 1.62
C GLN A 248 -2.57 17.93 1.25
N TYR A 249 -1.63 17.52 0.39
CA TYR A 249 -0.46 18.32 0.04
C TYR A 249 -0.51 18.94 -1.37
N GLY A 250 -1.58 18.70 -2.13
CA GLY A 250 -1.78 19.26 -3.47
C GLY A 250 -0.74 18.80 -4.50
N SER A 251 -0.11 17.64 -4.28
CA SER A 251 0.92 17.09 -5.18
C SER A 251 0.46 15.78 -5.79
N LEU A 252 0.44 15.70 -7.12
CA LEU A 252 0.08 14.48 -7.84
C LEU A 252 1.10 13.35 -7.67
N SER A 253 2.34 13.69 -7.32
CA SER A 253 3.41 12.72 -7.08
C SER A 253 3.54 12.34 -5.62
N ALA A 254 2.71 12.86 -4.70
CA ALA A 254 2.75 12.45 -3.31
C ALA A 254 2.21 11.02 -3.12
N TRP A 255 2.82 10.28 -2.19
CA TRP A 255 2.37 8.96 -1.73
C TRP A 255 2.47 8.86 -0.21
N SER A 256 1.74 7.90 0.36
CA SER A 256 1.80 7.58 1.78
C SER A 256 2.87 6.51 2.04
N GLU A 257 3.59 6.67 3.14
CA GLU A 257 4.49 5.66 3.68
C GLU A 257 4.26 5.47 5.17
N LEU A 258 4.64 4.28 5.65
CA LEU A 258 4.61 3.94 7.06
C LEU A 258 6.01 4.04 7.65
N ARG A 259 6.17 4.75 8.78
CA ARG A 259 7.47 4.90 9.43
C ARG A 259 7.79 3.72 10.34
N ASP A 260 6.78 3.24 11.06
CA ASP A 260 6.89 2.10 11.97
C ASP A 260 5.71 1.14 11.72
N GLN A 261 6.03 -0.12 11.43
CA GLN A 261 5.01 -1.14 11.17
C GLN A 261 4.18 -1.51 12.40
N GLN A 262 4.65 -1.18 13.60
CA GLN A 262 3.96 -1.48 14.86
C GLN A 262 3.08 -0.32 15.35
N ASP A 263 3.32 0.90 14.87
CA ASP A 263 2.53 2.08 15.22
C ASP A 263 1.59 2.47 14.08
N ALA A 264 0.30 2.24 14.30
CA ALA A 264 -0.74 2.60 13.34
C ALA A 264 -0.87 4.10 13.07
N ARG A 265 -0.27 4.97 13.89
CA ARG A 265 -0.26 6.43 13.69
C ARG A 265 0.98 6.92 12.94
N SER A 266 1.91 6.05 12.60
CA SER A 266 3.21 6.42 12.03
C SER A 266 3.19 6.70 10.52
N TRP A 267 2.00 6.92 9.95
CA TRP A 267 1.84 7.25 8.53
C TRP A 267 2.24 8.69 8.24
N TYR A 268 2.93 8.87 7.12
CA TYR A 268 3.33 10.19 6.63
C TYR A 268 3.31 10.21 5.11
N CYS A 269 3.31 11.42 4.56
CA CYS A 269 3.34 11.65 3.13
C CYS A 269 4.76 11.97 2.68
N ALA A 270 5.14 11.40 1.53
CA ALA A 270 6.40 11.65 0.85
C ALA A 270 6.15 12.05 -0.60
N ASP A 271 7.11 12.74 -1.21
CA ASP A 271 7.07 13.19 -2.60
C ASP A 271 8.43 12.99 -3.27
N SER A 272 8.43 12.85 -4.60
CA SER A 272 9.62 12.75 -5.44
C SER A 272 10.05 14.12 -5.97
N ALA A 273 9.15 15.10 -5.93
CA ALA A 273 9.45 16.49 -6.25
C ALA A 273 9.68 17.29 -4.95
N PRO A 274 10.63 18.23 -4.93
CA PRO A 274 10.74 19.17 -3.83
C PRO A 274 9.43 19.97 -3.74
N PRO A 275 8.93 20.29 -2.53
CA PRO A 275 7.74 21.10 -2.37
C PRO A 275 7.94 22.43 -3.10
N LYS A 276 7.06 22.73 -4.06
CA LYS A 276 7.05 24.04 -4.72
C LYS A 276 6.83 25.07 -3.61
N GLY A 277 7.79 25.98 -3.44
CA GLY A 277 7.95 26.84 -2.26
C GLY A 277 6.65 27.27 -1.57
N SER A 278 6.58 26.94 -0.27
CA SER A 278 5.75 27.57 0.76
C SER A 278 4.25 27.76 0.48
N VAL A 279 3.49 26.67 0.45
CA VAL A 279 2.09 26.70 0.94
C VAL A 279 2.00 26.15 2.38
N ALA A 280 3.11 25.63 2.92
CA ALA A 280 3.17 24.89 4.18
C ALA A 280 3.09 25.74 5.49
N ALA A 281 2.35 26.85 5.51
CA ALA A 281 2.19 27.64 6.75
C ALA A 281 0.78 28.21 7.01
N GLN A 282 -0.24 27.87 6.22
CA GLN A 282 -1.60 28.38 6.45
C GLN A 282 -2.65 27.28 6.30
N LYS A 283 -2.87 26.52 7.39
CA LYS A 283 -4.20 26.13 7.87
C LYS A 283 -4.11 25.49 9.24
#